data_AF-A0AAW9MS44-F1
#
_entry.id   AF-A0AAW9MS44-F1
#
_cell.length_a   1.000
_cell.length_b   1.000
_cell.length_c   1.000
_cell.angle_alpha   90.00
_cell.angle_beta   90.00
_cell.angle_gamma   90.00
#
_symmetry.space_group_name_H-M   'P 1'
#
loop_
_entity.id
_entity.type
_entity.pdbx_description
1 polymer ?
#
loop_
_entity_poly.entity_id
_entity_poly.type
_entity_poly.pdbx_seq_one_letter_code
_entity_poly.pdbx_strand_id
1 'polypeptide(L)' 'MKKRFIKTHDNKGIFENLKVFVDSETGVNYLVYESSTSSIIPLLDENGKVKISDKYEYYEEANE' A
#
# COMPACT_ATOMS: atom_id res chain seq x y z
N MET A 1 6.40 18.35 -1.31
CA MET A 1 5.70 17.61 -2.38
C MET A 1 4.90 16.51 -1.70
N LYS A 2 3.59 16.38 -1.98
CA LYS A 2 2.77 15.30 -1.40
C LYS A 2 3.24 13.94 -1.94
N LYS A 3 3.51 12.97 -1.08
CA LYS A 3 3.87 11.60 -1.50
C LYS A 3 2.64 10.91 -2.08
N ARG A 4 2.76 10.32 -3.27
CA ARG A 4 1.64 9.60 -3.92
C ARG A 4 1.38 8.25 -3.26
N PHE A 5 2.42 7.43 -3.08
CA PHE A 5 2.32 6.11 -2.46
C PHE A 5 2.77 6.18 -1.01
N ILE A 6 1.88 5.78 -0.10
CA ILE A 6 2.08 5.84 1.35
C ILE A 6 2.20 4.43 1.88
N LYS A 7 3.30 4.11 2.58
CA LYS A 7 3.50 2.79 3.18
C LYS A 7 2.68 2.72 4.47
N THR A 8 1.66 1.88 4.51
CA THR A 8 0.72 1.78 5.65
C THR A 8 1.02 0.59 6.55
N HIS A 9 1.82 -0.37 6.09
CA HIS A 9 2.21 -1.51 6.91
C HIS A 9 3.65 -1.93 6.67
N ASP A 10 4.36 -2.17 7.78
CA ASP A 10 5.70 -2.76 7.78
C ASP A 10 5.62 -4.14 8.42
N ASN A 11 5.79 -5.17 7.61
CA ASN A 11 5.90 -6.52 8.14
C ASN A 11 7.32 -6.69 8.71
N LYS A 12 7.46 -7.02 9.99
CA LYS A 12 8.77 -7.29 10.62
C LYS A 12 9.06 -8.80 10.65
N GLY A 13 10.32 -9.20 10.64
CA GLY A 13 10.75 -10.61 10.69
C GLY A 13 10.72 -11.30 9.33
N ILE A 14 10.18 -12.53 9.27
CA ILE A 14 10.24 -13.41 8.08
C ILE A 14 9.56 -12.79 6.83
N PHE A 15 8.72 -11.77 7.03
CA PHE A 15 7.97 -11.09 5.97
C PHE A 15 8.46 -9.66 5.68
N GLU A 16 9.70 -9.28 6.05
CA GLU A 16 10.28 -7.95 5.82
C GLU A 16 10.25 -7.45 4.37
N ASN A 17 10.23 -8.38 3.42
CA ASN A 17 10.14 -8.08 2.00
C ASN A 17 8.72 -7.76 1.53
N LEU A 18 7.69 -7.94 2.38
CA LEU A 18 6.30 -7.63 2.06
C LEU A 18 5.90 -6.30 2.69
N LYS A 19 5.46 -5.36 1.87
CA LYS A 19 5.00 -4.03 2.29
C LYS A 19 3.61 -3.76 1.73
N VAL A 20 2.80 -3.00 2.47
CA VAL A 20 1.53 -2.51 1.96
C VAL A 20 1.64 -1.02 1.70
N PHE A 21 1.21 -0.61 0.51
CA PHE A 21 1.14 0.79 0.11
C PHE A 21 -0.29 1.18 -0.27
N VAL A 22 -0.65 2.43 -0.03
CA VAL A 22 -1.89 3.05 -0.53
C VAL A 22 -1.52 4.16 -1.52
N ASP A 23 -2.13 4.15 -2.70
CA ASP A 23 -2.08 5.28 -3.63
C ASP A 23 -3.04 6.38 -3.14
N SER A 24 -2.50 7.47 -2.61
CA SER A 24 -3.28 8.57 -2.04
C SER A 24 -4.12 9.37 -3.05
N GLU A 25 -3.95 9.13 -4.36
CA GLU A 25 -4.82 9.71 -5.39
C GLU A 25 -6.07 8.87 -5.63
N THR A 26 -5.94 7.54 -5.59
CA THR A 26 -7.00 6.59 -5.98
C THR A 26 -7.59 5.80 -4.80
N GLY A 27 -6.90 5.76 -3.66
CA GLY A 27 -7.21 4.93 -2.49
C GLY A 27 -6.85 3.45 -2.66
N VAL A 28 -6.28 3.03 -3.80
CA VAL A 28 -5.99 1.61 -4.07
C VAL A 28 -4.87 1.11 -3.17
N ASN A 29 -5.08 -0.07 -2.58
CA ASN A 29 -4.10 -0.75 -1.74
C ASN A 29 -3.28 -1.74 -2.57
N TYR A 30 -1.96 -1.74 -2.39
CA TYR A 30 -1.02 -2.62 -3.09
C TYR A 30 -0.19 -3.41 -2.08
N LEU A 31 -0.03 -4.70 -2.36
CA LEU A 31 1.03 -5.52 -1.78
C LEU A 31 2.27 -5.41 -2.66
N VAL A 32 3.38 -5.00 -2.06
CA VAL A 32 4.69 -4.93 -2.71
C VAL A 32 5.58 -6.01 -2.11
N TYR A 33 6.08 -6.90 -2.96
CA TYR A 33 7.09 -7.87 -2.59
C TYR A 33 8.44 -7.44 -3.17
N GLU A 34 9.36 -7.07 -2.30
CA GLU A 34 10.71 -6.66 -2.67
C GLU A 34 11.64 -7.88 -2.69
N SER A 35 12.09 -8.25 -3.88
CA SER A 35 13.08 -9.30 -4.09
C SER A 35 13.99 -8.91 -5.25
N SER A 36 14.78 -9.84 -5.79
CA SER A 36 15.50 -9.61 -7.05
C SER A 36 14.57 -9.26 -8.22
N THR A 37 13.30 -9.66 -8.14
CA THR A 37 12.23 -9.21 -9.03
C THR A 37 11.10 -8.62 -8.18
N SER A 38 11.05 -7.30 -8.10
CA SER A 38 10.00 -6.62 -7.34
C SER A 38 8.63 -6.87 -7.99
N SER A 39 7.64 -7.21 -7.18
CA SER A 39 6.26 -7.44 -7.63
C SER A 39 5.31 -6.46 -6.94
N ILE A 40 4.30 -5.99 -7.68
CA ILE A 40 3.26 -5.09 -7.19
C ILE A 40 1.90 -5.72 -7.53
N ILE A 41 1.06 -5.96 -6.53
CA ILE A 41 -0.21 -6.67 -6.67
C ILE A 41 -1.31 -5.83 -6.01
N PRO A 42 -2.41 -5.48 -6.69
CA PRO A 42 -3.55 -4.83 -6.04
C PRO A 42 -4.19 -5.80 -5.05
N LEU A 43 -4.44 -5.32 -3.83
CA LEU A 43 -5.20 -6.09 -2.84
C LEU A 43 -6.68 -6.10 -3.23
N LEU A 44 -7.34 -7.23 -2.94
CA LEU A 44 -8.76 -7.41 -3.20
C LEU A 44 -9.56 -7.41 -1.90
N ASP A 45 -10.83 -7.03 -1.98
CA ASP A 45 -11.82 -7.21 -0.93
C ASP A 45 -12.43 -8.62 -0.92
N GLU A 46 -13.35 -8.89 0.01
CA GLU A 46 -14.03 -10.18 0.13
C GLU A 46 -14.87 -10.58 -1.09
N ASN A 47 -15.21 -9.61 -1.95
CA ASN A 47 -15.97 -9.82 -3.18
C ASN A 47 -15.05 -9.98 -4.41
N GLY A 48 -13.73 -9.98 -4.22
CA GLY A 48 -12.74 -10.06 -5.28
C GLY A 48 -12.57 -8.75 -6.08
N LYS A 49 -13.08 -7.61 -5.58
CA LYS A 49 -12.87 -6.29 -6.19
C LYS A 49 -11.61 -5.65 -5.63
N VAL A 50 -11.02 -4.72 -6.37
CA VAL A 50 -9.86 -3.94 -5.88
C VAL A 50 -10.23 -3.21 -4.60
N LYS A 51 -9.41 -3.39 -3.56
CA LYS A 51 -9.59 -2.74 -2.26
C LYS A 51 -9.20 -1.27 -2.35
N ILE A 52 -10.17 -0.40 -2.09
CA ILE A 52 -10.03 1.05 -2.06
C ILE A 52 -10.30 1.52 -0.63
N SER A 53 -9.33 2.21 -0.02
CA SER A 53 -9.48 2.86 1.28
C SER A 53 -9.85 4.33 1.09
N ASP A 54 -10.43 4.96 2.12
CA ASP A 54 -10.68 6.40 2.07
C ASP A 54 -9.35 7.15 2.05
N LYS A 55 -9.16 7.98 1.02
CA LYS A 55 -7.93 8.75 0.82
C LYS A 55 -7.62 9.66 2.02
N TYR A 56 -8.65 10.13 2.73
CA TYR A 56 -8.51 11.07 3.86
C TYR A 56 -7.85 10.47 5.09
N GLU A 57 -7.86 9.14 5.20
CA GLU A 57 -7.27 8.42 6.33
C GLU A 57 -5.73 8.53 6.36
N TYR A 58 -5.09 8.75 5.21
CA TYR A 58 -3.63 8.72 5.07
C TYR A 58 -3.00 10.09 4.77
N TYR A 59 -3.76 11.20 4.83
CA TYR A 59 -3.20 12.53 4.51
C TYR A 59 -2.15 12.99 5.50
N GLU A 60 -2.28 12.64 6.79
CA GLU A 60 -1.30 12.99 7.82
C GLU A 60 0.03 12.27 7.56
N GLU A 61 0.00 10.96 7.28
CA GLU A 61 1.19 10.12 6.99
C GLU A 61 1.92 10.52 5.69
N ALA A 62 1.22 11.12 4.72
CA ALA A 62 1.81 11.54 3.45
C ALA A 62 2.65 12.82 3.55
N ASN A 63 2.49 13.57 4.64
CA ASN A 63 3.03 14.92 4.84
C ASN A 63 4.10 15.01 5.95
N GLU A 64 4.35 13.90 6.68
CA GLU A 64 5.59 13.67 7.44
C GLU A 64 6.75 13.22 6.52
#